data_AF-A0A257N304-F1
#
_entry.id   AF-A0A257N304-F1
#
_cell.length_a   1.000
_cell.length_b   1.000
_cell.length_c   1.000
_cell.angle_alpha   90.00
_cell.angle_beta   90.00
_cell.angle_gamma   90.00
#
_symmetry.space_group_name_H-M   'P 1'
#
loop_
_entity.id
_entity.type
_entity.pdbx_description
1 polymer ?
#
loop_
_entity_poly.entity_id
_entity_poly.type
_entity_poly.pdbx_seq_one_letter_code
_entity_poly.pdbx_strand_id
1 'polypeptide(L)' 'MSTRLNITISDDLNNEIDKAAAESETNKSEIFRKALTLYLAMYEGRKKGRKVGLVDPETQKLETEIIGL' A
#
# COMPACT_ATOMS: atom_id res chain seq x y z
N MET A 1 17.45 -12.76 5.11
CA MET A 1 18.38 -11.85 4.39
C MET A 1 17.63 -10.57 4.07
N SER A 2 18.27 -9.41 4.20
CA SER A 2 17.72 -8.12 3.79
C SER A 2 18.59 -7.50 2.71
N THR A 3 17.97 -6.82 1.74
CA THR A 3 18.66 -6.11 0.66
C THR A 3 18.39 -4.62 0.81
N ARG A 4 19.41 -3.78 0.59
CA ARG A 4 19.25 -2.32 0.62
C ARG A 4 18.58 -1.85 -0.67
N LEU A 5 17.57 -1.00 -0.51
CA LEU A 5 16.85 -0.35 -1.60
C LEU A 5 16.97 1.16 -1.41
N ASN A 6 17.38 1.87 -2.46
CA ASN A 6 17.39 3.33 -2.51
C ASN A 6 16.39 3.77 -3.57
N ILE A 7 15.45 4.65 -3.22
CA ILE A 7 14.41 5.16 -4.11
C ILE A 7 14.40 6.68 -4.00
N THR A 8 14.25 7.36 -5.12
CA THR A 8 13.96 8.80 -5.17
C THR A 8 12.46 8.99 -5.25
N ILE A 9 11.91 9.80 -4.34
CA ILE A 9 10.49 10.19 -4.30
C ILE A 9 10.41 11.72 -4.23
N SER A 10 9.24 12.29 -4.55
CA SER A 10 9.00 13.71 -4.33
C SER A 10 8.96 14.05 -2.85
N ASP A 11 9.26 15.31 -2.53
CA ASP A 11 9.20 15.80 -1.15
C ASP A 11 7.78 15.70 -0.57
N ASP A 12 6.75 15.98 -1.38
CA ASP A 12 5.35 15.86 -0.98
C ASP A 12 5.01 14.43 -0.55
N LEU A 13 5.40 13.43 -1.35
CA LEU A 13 5.18 12.03 -1.03
C LEU A 13 5.99 11.62 0.21
N ASN A 14 7.22 12.12 0.36
CA ASN A 14 8.00 11.87 1.55
C ASN A 14 7.30 12.39 2.82
N ASN A 15 6.72 13.59 2.75
CA ASN A 15 6.02 14.20 3.87
C ASN A 15 4.73 13.44 4.26
N GLU A 16 3.98 12.95 3.27
CA GLU A 16 2.82 12.09 3.52
C GLU A 16 3.21 10.77 4.20
N ILE A 17 4.31 10.15 3.75
CA ILE A 17 4.84 8.92 4.38
C ILE A 17 5.32 9.20 5.81
N ASP A 18 6.00 10.33 6.04
CA ASP A 18 6.42 10.77 7.38
C ASP A 18 5.23 10.91 8.33
N LYS A 19 4.16 11.55 7.86
CA LYS A 19 2.93 11.71 8.64
C LYS A 19 2.29 10.36 8.96
N ALA A 20 2.14 9.49 7.97
CA ALA A 20 1.59 8.14 8.18
C ALA A 20 2.45 7.30 9.14
N ALA A 21 3.78 7.46 9.09
CA ALA A 21 4.70 6.80 10.01
C ALA A 21 4.51 7.25 11.45
N ALA A 22 4.36 8.56 11.66
CA ALA A 22 4.11 9.15 12.97
C ALA A 22 2.76 8.70 13.55
N GLU A 23 1.69 8.77 12.76
CA GLU A 23 0.33 8.39 13.18
C GLU A 23 0.20 6.89 13.50
N SER A 24 0.99 6.05 12.82
CA SER A 24 0.96 4.59 13.00
C SER A 24 2.06 4.05 13.93
N GLU A 25 2.77 4.94 14.65
CA GLU A 25 3.91 4.61 15.52
C GLU A 25 4.93 3.65 14.85
N THR A 26 5.22 3.90 13.57
CA THR A 26 6.06 3.03 12.75
C THR A 26 7.15 3.83 12.03
N ASN A 27 7.88 3.19 11.11
CA ASN A 27 8.92 3.84 10.31
C ASN A 27 8.67 3.68 8.80
N LYS A 28 9.31 4.53 8.00
CA LYS A 28 9.19 4.52 6.53
C LYS A 28 9.47 3.16 5.93
N SER A 29 10.51 2.46 6.41
CA SER A 29 10.89 1.15 5.90
C SER A 29 9.81 0.10 6.11
N GLU A 30 9.01 0.21 7.17
CA GLU A 30 7.85 -0.64 7.41
C GLU A 30 6.69 -0.28 6.47
N ILE A 31 6.41 1.01 6.29
CA ILE A 31 5.39 1.47 5.32
C ILE A 31 5.73 1.00 3.90
N PHE A 32 6.96 1.18 3.45
CA PHE A 32 7.40 0.71 2.13
C PHE A 32 7.27 -0.81 1.99
N ARG A 33 7.63 -1.58 3.03
CA ARG A 33 7.46 -3.04 3.00
C ARG A 33 5.98 -3.44 2.88
N LYS A 34 5.09 -2.81 3.64
CA LYS A 34 3.64 -3.04 3.55
C LYS A 34 3.08 -2.65 2.18
N ALA A 35 3.47 -1.49 1.66
CA ALA A 35 3.04 -1.01 0.35
C ALA A 35 3.46 -1.95 -0.78
N LEU A 36 4.73 -2.39 -0.79
CA LEU A 36 5.24 -3.34 -1.78
C LEU A 36 4.54 -4.71 -1.67
N THR A 37 4.31 -5.19 -0.43
CA THR A 37 3.59 -6.46 -0.20
C THR A 37 2.16 -6.38 -0.72
N LEU A 38 1.47 -5.27 -0.44
CA LEU A 38 0.11 -5.03 -0.94
C LEU A 38 0.10 -4.98 -2.47
N TYR A 39 1.04 -4.27 -3.09
CA TYR A 39 1.16 -4.20 -4.55
C TYR A 39 1.32 -5.59 -5.18
N LEU A 40 2.20 -6.44 -4.64
CA LEU A 40 2.39 -7.80 -5.13
C LEU A 40 1.12 -8.66 -4.97
N ALA A 41 0.44 -8.57 -3.83
CA ALA A 41 -0.81 -9.29 -3.59
C ALA A 41 -1.91 -8.88 -4.59
N MET A 42 -2.05 -7.57 -4.86
CA MET A 42 -2.98 -7.04 -5.85
C MET A 42 -2.63 -7.52 -7.27
N TYR A 43 -1.35 -7.46 -7.64
CA TYR A 43 -0.86 -7.92 -8.94
C TYR A 43 -1.16 -9.42 -9.16
N GLU A 44 -0.88 -10.27 -8.18
CA GLU A 44 -1.21 -11.70 -8.26
C GLU A 44 -2.72 -11.96 -8.30
N GLY A 45 -3.50 -11.22 -7.51
CA GLY A 45 -4.96 -11.29 -7.50
C GLY A 45 -5.53 -11.01 -8.89
N ARG A 46 -5.05 -9.95 -9.54
CA ARG A 46 -5.46 -9.57 -10.90
C ARG A 46 -5.13 -10.65 -11.93
N LYS A 47 -3.95 -11.29 -11.85
CA LYS A 47 -3.60 -12.42 -12.74
C LYS A 47 -4.56 -13.60 -12.61
N LYS A 48 -5.23 -13.73 -11.46
CA LYS A 48 -6.25 -14.76 -11.18
C LYS A 48 -7.67 -14.26 -11.45
N GLY A 49 -7.84 -13.11 -12.09
CA GLY A 49 -9.15 -12.51 -12.41
C GLY A 49 -9.87 -11.88 -11.21
N ARG A 50 -9.18 -11.67 -10.08
CA ARG A 50 -9.78 -11.03 -8.90
C ARG A 50 -9.73 -9.51 -9.02
N LYS A 51 -10.79 -8.87 -8.53
CA LYS A 51 -10.87 -7.42 -8.33
C LYS A 51 -10.27 -7.03 -6.98
N VAL A 52 -9.79 -5.80 -6.89
CA VAL A 52 -9.27 -5.21 -5.66
C VAL A 52 -10.12 -4.01 -5.30
N GLY A 53 -10.44 -3.83 -4.03
CA GLY A 53 -11.13 -2.62 -3.60
C GLY A 53 -11.20 -2.46 -2.09
N LEU A 54 -11.75 -1.32 -1.70
CA LEU A 54 -11.99 -0.94 -0.32
C LEU A 54 -13.41 -1.38 0.06
N VAL A 55 -13.50 -2.01 1.22
CA VAL A 55 -14.73 -2.60 1.74
C VAL A 55 -15.12 -1.83 2.99
N ASP A 56 -16.39 -1.46 3.09
CA ASP A 56 -16.95 -0.88 4.30
C ASP A 56 -16.88 -1.92 5.44
N PRO A 57 -16.28 -1.59 6.58
CA PRO A 57 -16.03 -2.57 7.63
C PRO A 57 -17.31 -3.05 8.34
N GLU A 58 -18.37 -2.25 8.36
CA GLU A 58 -19.61 -2.58 9.07
C GLU A 58 -20.55 -3.45 8.21
N THR A 59 -20.69 -3.10 6.93
CA THR A 59 -21.62 -3.70 5.98
C THR A 59 -20.97 -4.75 5.08
N GLN A 60 -19.64 -4.82 5.05
CA GLN A 60 -18.83 -5.70 4.20
C GLN A 60 -19.07 -5.50 2.70
N LYS A 61 -19.65 -4.37 2.30
CA LYS A 61 -19.89 -4.05 0.90
C LYS A 61 -18.65 -3.41 0.29
N LEU A 62 -18.36 -3.77 -0.96
CA LEU A 62 -17.33 -3.11 -1.75
C LEU A 62 -17.81 -1.69 -2.09
N GLU A 63 -17.14 -0.68 -1.53
CA GLU A 63 -17.49 0.72 -1.78
C GLU A 63 -16.71 1.29 -2.96
N THR A 64 -15.44 0.89 -3.10
CA THR A 64 -14.57 1.40 -4.16
C THR A 64 -13.78 0.26 -4.76
N GLU A 65 -13.93 0.03 -6.05
CA GLU A 65 -13.04 -0.83 -6.83
C GLU A 65 -11.83 -0.02 -7.28
N ILE A 66 -10.63 -0.53 -7.03
CA ILE A 66 -9.38 0.09 -7.49
C ILE A 66 -9.05 -0.47 -8.87
N ILE A 67 -9.10 0.40 -9.89
CA ILE A 67 -8.85 0.04 -11.29
C ILE A 67 -7.50 0.64 -11.72
N GLY A 68 -6.64 -0.19 -12.33
CA GLY A 68 -5.45 0.31 -13.05
C GLY A 68 -4.17 0.51 -12.22
N LEU A 69 -4.04 -0.17 -11.08
CA LEU A 69 -2.74 -0.35 -10.41
C LEU A 69 -1.81 -1.30 -11.19
#